data_AF-A9I5P9-F1
#
_entry.id   AF-A9I5P9-F1
#
_cell.length_a   1.000
_cell.length_b   1.000
_cell.length_c   1.000
_cell.angle_alpha   90.00
_cell.angle_beta   90.00
_cell.angle_gamma   90.00
#
_symmetry.space_group_name_H-M   'P 1'
#
loop_
_entity.id
_entity.type
_entity.pdbx_description
1 polymer ?
#
loop_
_entity_poly.entity_id
_entity_poly.type
_entity_poly.pdbx_seq_one_letter_code
_entity_poly.pdbx_strand_id
1 'polypeptide(L)'
;MKDHSPSGSSLLLAQVLRTVARPYRLPPALHASPDWRQAGTATALAACIEQARLAMARNAAPAAALKRHFTAALGQLIREAMLPDHGDPAFQAMVLRHGAAHVREYASLAAHAGRDRRAIRTAVDAMAHPARQQRVAQPRLREALARLHAAGSWTALADAARQVRNMPETAAQPTLPPSLDRLLHDPALSRLQRLDALQADALVQRYQALWDRQGPRQGSPSAIAAGSAAKQRGAAVEAMAAQALQALAQRLDQAGDNGRAHRVVTSLRVPAALSAGAGRAKTEWDVALLRQGQAAGTEPGWDICLLVEAKASADAAITDLPRLLRGLRLLAQADPGRRYAFRTVQETVNLRGASLHALEAGEDVSDTVLYCCDAPADTPPRLLGAASRMQLLSAPASLDHAGILAQGRDAGDASLVAVWETLLSAPGWHAVLHQYPMLCQVRALMVRPADLLAAVRAIP
;
A
#
# COMPACT_ATOMS: atom_id res chain seq x y z
N MET A 1 -3.25 2.46 52.05
CA MET A 1 -3.61 2.93 50.70
C MET A 1 -2.45 2.63 49.77
N LYS A 2 -2.61 1.68 48.86
CA LYS A 2 -1.59 1.30 47.88
C LYS A 2 -1.81 2.13 46.61
N ASP A 3 -0.92 3.08 46.36
CA ASP A 3 -0.84 3.81 45.09
C ASP A 3 -0.64 2.85 43.94
N HIS A 4 -1.68 2.66 43.14
CA HIS A 4 -1.61 2.06 41.81
C HIS A 4 -1.48 3.22 40.82
N SER A 5 -0.26 3.72 40.65
CA SER A 5 0.06 4.57 39.49
C SER A 5 -0.01 3.70 38.23
N PRO A 6 -0.83 4.07 37.23
CA PRO A 6 -0.93 3.31 35.99
C PRO A 6 0.38 3.47 35.19
N SER A 7 0.85 2.39 34.57
CA SER A 7 1.85 2.40 33.49
C SER A 7 3.15 3.16 33.79
N GLY A 8 4.06 2.55 34.54
CA GLY A 8 5.35 3.15 34.95
C GLY A 8 6.35 3.39 33.80
N SER A 9 6.04 4.33 32.91
CA SER A 9 6.97 4.95 31.98
C SER A 9 7.96 5.81 32.76
N SER A 10 9.25 5.66 32.46
CA SER A 10 10.29 6.49 33.08
C SER A 10 10.02 7.98 32.79
N LEU A 11 10.13 8.85 33.79
CA LEU A 11 10.00 10.30 33.62
C LEU A 11 10.97 10.83 32.54
N LEU A 12 12.16 10.22 32.45
CA LEU A 12 13.15 10.53 31.41
C LEU A 12 12.64 10.15 30.01
N LEU A 13 12.03 8.97 29.84
CA LEU A 13 11.43 8.56 28.57
C LEU A 13 10.34 9.55 28.15
N ALA A 14 9.43 9.90 29.07
CA ALA A 14 8.39 10.89 28.81
C ALA A 14 8.97 12.27 28.46
N GLN A 15 10.08 12.68 29.09
CA GLN A 15 10.76 13.92 28.76
C GLN A 15 11.38 13.90 27.36
N VAL A 16 12.03 12.81 26.96
CA VAL A 16 12.57 12.64 25.59
C VAL A 16 11.46 12.73 24.57
N LEU A 17 10.35 11.98 24.75
CA LEU A 17 9.24 11.95 23.80
C LEU A 17 8.51 13.28 23.65
N ARG A 18 8.50 14.11 24.71
CA ARG A 18 7.93 15.47 24.69
C ARG A 18 8.85 16.51 24.04
N THR A 19 10.17 16.35 24.16
CA THR A 19 11.16 17.35 23.71
C THR A 19 11.72 17.08 22.32
N VAL A 20 11.59 15.86 21.80
CA VAL A 20 12.05 15.50 20.45
C VAL A 20 11.41 16.40 19.38
N ALA A 21 12.24 16.90 18.46
CA ALA A 21 11.75 17.70 17.34
C ALA A 21 10.89 16.84 16.40
N ARG A 22 9.74 17.40 15.98
CA ARG A 22 8.76 16.73 15.11
C ARG A 22 8.58 17.52 13.80
N PRO A 23 9.56 17.48 12.89
CA PRO A 23 9.54 18.29 11.66
C PRO A 23 8.39 17.92 10.71
N TYR A 24 7.81 16.73 10.86
CA TYR A 24 6.69 16.27 10.03
C TYR A 24 5.33 16.77 10.53
N ARG A 25 5.24 17.33 11.74
CA ARG A 25 3.98 17.68 12.40
C ARG A 25 3.23 18.71 11.56
N LEU A 26 1.95 18.44 11.31
CA LEU A 26 1.08 19.36 10.58
C LEU A 26 0.51 20.45 11.49
N PRO A 27 0.09 21.59 10.91
CA PRO A 27 -0.66 22.60 11.65
C PRO A 27 -1.92 21.99 12.29
N PRO A 28 -2.27 22.35 13.53
CA PRO A 28 -3.44 21.78 14.20
C PRO A 28 -4.77 22.18 13.54
N ALA A 29 -4.82 23.30 12.80
CA ALA A 29 -6.03 23.79 12.15
C ALA A 29 -5.78 24.24 10.70
N LEU A 30 -5.95 23.32 9.74
CA LEU A 30 -5.88 23.64 8.30
C LEU A 30 -6.90 24.70 7.87
N HIS A 31 -8.07 24.71 8.52
CA HIS A 31 -9.20 25.57 8.18
C HIS A 31 -9.08 27.00 8.72
N ALA A 32 -8.11 27.29 9.60
CA ALA A 32 -7.97 28.59 10.25
C ALA A 32 -7.24 29.64 9.39
N SER A 33 -6.45 29.22 8.40
CA SER A 33 -5.78 30.14 7.48
C SER A 33 -6.58 30.32 6.19
N PRO A 34 -6.95 31.53 5.77
CA PRO A 34 -7.64 31.76 4.50
C PRO A 34 -6.77 31.47 3.25
N ASP A 35 -5.45 31.34 3.43
CA ASP A 35 -4.47 31.21 2.34
C ASP A 35 -4.44 29.82 1.67
N TRP A 36 -5.17 28.82 2.19
CA TRP A 36 -5.22 27.50 1.55
C TRP A 36 -5.79 27.57 0.13
N ARG A 37 -6.59 28.59 -0.19
CA ARG A 37 -7.11 28.84 -1.54
C ARG A 37 -6.01 29.18 -2.54
N GLN A 38 -4.87 29.66 -2.05
CA GLN A 38 -3.69 30.04 -2.84
C GLN A 38 -2.58 28.98 -2.79
N ALA A 39 -2.64 28.03 -1.85
CA ALA A 39 -1.61 27.02 -1.57
C ALA A 39 -1.62 25.79 -2.51
N GLY A 40 -2.40 25.83 -3.60
CA GLY A 40 -2.49 24.79 -4.63
C GLY A 40 -3.76 23.94 -4.57
N THR A 41 -4.13 23.34 -5.70
CA THR A 41 -5.40 22.64 -5.93
C THR A 41 -5.65 21.48 -4.94
N ALA A 42 -4.64 20.65 -4.69
CA ALA A 42 -4.75 19.53 -3.76
C ALA A 42 -4.94 19.99 -2.30
N THR A 43 -4.23 21.04 -1.91
CA THR A 43 -4.34 21.68 -0.58
C THR A 43 -5.73 22.26 -0.37
N ALA A 44 -6.24 22.96 -1.38
CA ALA A 44 -7.59 23.53 -1.34
C ALA A 44 -8.67 22.46 -1.21
N LEU A 45 -8.52 21.34 -1.93
CA LEU A 45 -9.44 20.23 -1.84
C LEU A 45 -9.42 19.56 -0.45
N ALA A 46 -8.23 19.34 0.13
CA ALA A 46 -8.09 18.81 1.48
C ALA A 46 -8.73 19.73 2.54
N ALA A 47 -8.55 21.04 2.41
CA ALA A 47 -9.17 22.03 3.30
C ALA A 47 -10.71 22.01 3.20
N CYS A 48 -11.26 21.89 1.98
CA CYS A 48 -12.70 21.76 1.78
C CYS A 48 -13.26 20.51 2.47
N ILE A 49 -12.56 19.37 2.35
CA ILE A 49 -12.96 18.10 2.98
C ILE A 49 -12.95 18.22 4.51
N GLU A 50 -11.89 18.81 5.09
CA GLU A 50 -11.80 18.99 6.54
C GLU A 50 -12.88 19.93 7.08
N GLN A 51 -13.17 21.03 6.38
CA GLN A 51 -14.27 21.93 6.77
C GLN A 51 -15.63 21.23 6.71
N ALA A 52 -15.86 20.37 5.72
CA ALA A 52 -17.09 19.60 5.61
C ALA A 52 -17.23 18.62 6.78
N ARG A 53 -16.16 17.88 7.09
CA ARG A 53 -16.10 16.96 8.24
C ARG A 53 -16.36 17.69 9.56
N LEU A 54 -15.78 18.87 9.76
CA LEU A 54 -15.99 19.69 10.96
C LEU A 54 -17.44 20.17 11.10
N ALA A 55 -18.08 20.59 10.01
CA ALA A 55 -19.49 20.94 10.03
C ALA A 55 -20.35 19.74 10.44
N MET A 56 -20.11 18.58 9.84
CA MET A 56 -20.82 17.33 10.16
C MET A 56 -20.61 16.90 11.62
N ALA A 57 -19.38 17.00 12.14
CA ALA A 57 -19.09 16.69 13.54
C ALA A 57 -19.82 17.61 14.53
N ARG A 58 -20.23 18.81 14.10
CA ARG A 58 -21.05 19.75 14.87
C ARG A 58 -22.56 19.59 14.59
N ASN A 59 -22.97 18.52 13.91
CA ASN A 59 -24.34 18.29 13.43
C ASN A 59 -24.88 19.45 12.56
N ALA A 60 -24.00 20.15 11.84
CA ALA A 60 -24.35 21.23 10.92
C ALA A 60 -24.15 20.81 9.46
N ALA A 61 -25.01 21.32 8.57
CA ALA A 61 -24.82 21.13 7.13
C ALA A 61 -23.64 21.99 6.63
N PRO A 62 -22.75 21.44 5.80
CA PRO A 62 -21.72 22.23 5.11
C PRO A 62 -22.32 23.38 4.28
N ALA A 63 -21.71 24.57 4.35
CA ALA A 63 -22.21 25.74 3.63
C ALA A 63 -22.21 25.53 2.10
N ALA A 64 -23.19 26.10 1.39
CA ALA A 64 -23.29 26.01 -0.07
C ALA A 64 -22.05 26.56 -0.80
N ALA A 65 -21.40 27.58 -0.22
CA ALA A 65 -20.13 28.08 -0.73
C ALA A 65 -19.04 27.01 -0.70
N LEU A 66 -18.98 26.16 0.33
CA LEU A 66 -17.98 25.11 0.45
C LEU A 66 -18.14 24.04 -0.64
N LYS A 67 -19.39 23.65 -0.94
CA LYS A 67 -19.72 22.75 -2.07
C LYS A 67 -19.16 23.29 -3.39
N ARG A 68 -19.35 24.58 -3.68
CA ARG A 68 -18.82 25.22 -4.91
C ARG A 68 -17.30 25.23 -4.97
N HIS A 69 -16.62 25.54 -3.86
CA HIS A 69 -15.16 25.51 -3.81
C HIS A 69 -14.62 24.09 -3.99
N PHE A 70 -15.27 23.09 -3.40
CA PHE A 70 -14.90 21.69 -3.58
C PHE A 70 -15.02 21.26 -5.04
N THR A 71 -16.15 21.52 -5.71
CA THR A 71 -16.34 21.12 -7.12
C THR A 71 -15.36 21.82 -8.05
N ALA A 72 -15.10 23.12 -7.83
CA ALA A 72 -14.12 23.86 -8.61
C ALA A 72 -12.69 23.33 -8.42
N ALA A 73 -12.29 23.05 -7.17
CA ALA A 73 -10.97 22.48 -6.87
C ALA A 73 -10.81 21.06 -7.44
N LEU A 74 -11.86 20.23 -7.37
CA LEU A 74 -11.84 18.89 -7.97
C LEU A 74 -11.78 18.96 -9.50
N GLY A 75 -12.53 19.86 -10.14
CA GLY A 75 -12.46 20.08 -11.59
C GLY A 75 -11.06 20.52 -12.03
N GLN A 76 -10.43 21.42 -11.27
CA GLN A 76 -9.05 21.83 -11.53
C GLN A 76 -8.06 20.67 -11.35
N LEU A 77 -8.25 19.83 -10.33
CA LEU A 77 -7.41 18.65 -10.08
C LEU A 77 -7.49 17.65 -11.25
N ILE A 78 -8.70 17.45 -11.78
CA ILE A 78 -8.95 16.59 -12.95
C ILE A 78 -8.26 17.17 -14.18
N ARG A 79 -8.36 18.48 -14.43
CA ARG A 79 -7.66 19.14 -15.55
C ARG A 79 -6.15 18.97 -15.47
N GLU A 80 -5.56 19.20 -14.30
CA GLU A 80 -4.13 18.98 -14.05
C GLU A 80 -3.73 17.52 -14.32
N ALA A 81 -4.54 16.56 -13.84
CA ALA A 81 -4.28 15.14 -14.05
C ALA A 81 -4.44 14.69 -15.53
N MET A 82 -5.25 15.40 -16.32
CA MET A 82 -5.50 15.12 -17.74
C MET A 82 -4.48 15.75 -18.70
N LEU A 83 -3.50 16.52 -18.21
CA LEU A 83 -2.44 17.10 -19.05
C LEU A 83 -1.62 15.99 -19.76
N PRO A 84 -1.47 16.01 -21.10
CA PRO A 84 -0.89 14.88 -21.86
C PRO A 84 0.51 14.42 -21.41
N ASP A 85 1.39 15.36 -21.02
CA ASP A 85 2.79 15.06 -20.68
C ASP A 85 3.17 15.29 -19.22
N HIS A 86 2.38 16.08 -18.50
CA HIS A 86 2.65 16.47 -17.11
C HIS A 86 1.55 16.02 -16.14
N GLY A 87 0.50 15.38 -16.67
CA GLY A 87 -0.61 14.86 -15.88
C GLY A 87 -0.30 13.50 -15.26
N ASP A 88 -1.36 12.86 -14.76
CA ASP A 88 -1.29 11.54 -14.12
C ASP A 88 -1.62 10.45 -15.15
N PRO A 89 -0.63 9.66 -15.61
CA PRO A 89 -0.85 8.64 -16.63
C PRO A 89 -1.76 7.50 -16.13
N ALA A 90 -1.80 7.24 -14.83
CA ALA A 90 -2.72 6.26 -14.24
C ALA A 90 -4.16 6.74 -14.38
N PHE A 91 -4.41 7.99 -14.02
CA PHE A 91 -5.73 8.57 -14.17
C PHE A 91 -6.18 8.65 -15.63
N GLN A 92 -5.30 9.08 -16.54
CA GLN A 92 -5.62 9.11 -17.98
C GLN A 92 -5.97 7.72 -18.54
N ALA A 93 -5.25 6.68 -18.13
CA ALA A 93 -5.56 5.31 -18.52
C ALA A 93 -6.92 4.85 -17.96
N MET A 94 -7.29 5.28 -16.75
CA MET A 94 -8.61 5.03 -16.18
C MET A 94 -9.72 5.73 -16.96
N VAL A 95 -9.52 6.97 -17.38
CA VAL A 95 -10.48 7.72 -18.20
C VAL A 95 -10.68 7.06 -19.56
N LEU A 96 -9.61 6.62 -20.24
CA LEU A 96 -9.72 5.87 -21.49
C LEU A 96 -10.49 4.57 -21.31
N ARG A 97 -10.17 3.82 -20.24
CA ARG A 97 -10.90 2.60 -19.90
C ARG A 97 -12.38 2.89 -19.60
N HIS A 98 -12.69 3.98 -18.90
CA HIS A 98 -14.07 4.36 -18.60
C HIS A 98 -14.86 4.77 -19.85
N GLY A 99 -14.24 5.50 -20.78
CA GLY A 99 -14.90 6.00 -21.99
C GLY A 99 -15.02 5.00 -23.14
N ALA A 100 -14.12 4.02 -23.25
CA ALA A 100 -14.04 3.15 -24.43
C ALA A 100 -14.26 1.66 -24.08
N ALA A 101 -15.31 1.05 -24.66
CA ALA A 101 -15.68 -0.34 -24.41
C ALA A 101 -14.58 -1.35 -24.79
N HIS A 102 -13.92 -1.15 -25.94
CA HIS A 102 -12.83 -2.00 -26.40
C HIS A 102 -11.58 -1.90 -25.50
N VAL A 103 -11.31 -0.72 -24.90
CA VAL A 103 -10.23 -0.57 -23.91
C VAL A 103 -10.58 -1.30 -22.61
N ARG A 104 -11.85 -1.29 -22.16
CA ARG A 104 -12.29 -2.12 -21.02
C ARG A 104 -12.11 -3.60 -21.28
N GLU A 105 -12.53 -4.04 -22.45
CA GLU A 105 -12.39 -5.42 -22.88
C GLU A 105 -10.90 -5.82 -22.87
N TYR A 106 -10.04 -5.03 -23.51
CA TYR A 106 -8.60 -5.25 -23.51
C TYR A 106 -8.03 -5.34 -22.09
N ALA A 107 -8.34 -4.39 -21.21
CA ALA A 107 -7.84 -4.37 -19.83
C ALA A 107 -8.29 -5.61 -19.02
N SER A 108 -9.54 -6.06 -19.22
CA SER A 108 -10.07 -7.26 -18.59
C SER A 108 -9.35 -8.53 -19.05
N LEU A 109 -9.13 -8.67 -20.36
CA LEU A 109 -8.39 -9.79 -20.95
C LEU A 109 -6.91 -9.78 -20.54
N ALA A 110 -6.28 -8.60 -20.55
CA ALA A 110 -4.87 -8.43 -20.21
C ALA A 110 -4.55 -8.86 -18.77
N ALA A 111 -5.47 -8.62 -17.82
CA ALA A 111 -5.31 -9.06 -16.43
C ALA A 111 -5.15 -10.59 -16.29
N HIS A 112 -5.71 -11.37 -17.22
CA HIS A 112 -5.67 -12.84 -17.20
C HIS A 112 -4.64 -13.43 -18.18
N ALA A 113 -4.10 -12.60 -19.07
CA ALA A 113 -3.25 -13.04 -20.17
C ALA A 113 -2.04 -13.86 -19.71
N GLY A 114 -1.38 -13.49 -18.60
CA GLY A 114 -0.24 -14.25 -18.08
C GLY A 114 -0.57 -15.70 -17.73
N ARG A 115 -1.75 -15.96 -17.16
CA ARG A 115 -2.22 -17.31 -16.83
C ARG A 115 -2.62 -18.06 -18.10
N ASP A 116 -3.39 -17.41 -18.98
CA ASP A 116 -3.85 -18.00 -20.24
C ASP A 116 -2.67 -18.40 -21.13
N ARG A 117 -1.64 -17.54 -21.27
CA ARG A 117 -0.43 -17.84 -22.03
C ARG A 117 0.28 -19.09 -21.54
N ARG A 118 0.44 -19.23 -20.21
CA ARG A 118 1.07 -20.40 -19.61
C ARG A 118 0.25 -21.66 -19.86
N ALA A 119 -1.06 -21.60 -19.66
CA ALA A 119 -1.93 -22.76 -19.88
C ALA A 119 -1.86 -23.27 -21.33
N ILE A 120 -1.99 -22.36 -22.31
CA ILE A 120 -1.92 -22.70 -23.74
C ILE A 120 -0.54 -23.20 -24.13
N ARG A 121 0.55 -22.56 -23.67
CA ARG A 121 1.91 -23.03 -23.97
C ARG A 121 2.19 -24.40 -23.38
N THR A 122 1.82 -24.66 -22.13
CA THR A 122 1.94 -26.00 -21.53
C THR A 122 1.16 -27.06 -22.32
N ALA A 123 -0.05 -26.74 -22.80
CA ALA A 123 -0.84 -27.66 -23.62
C ALA A 123 -0.16 -27.94 -24.97
N VAL A 124 0.38 -26.91 -25.63
CA VAL A 124 1.13 -27.07 -26.88
C VAL A 124 2.40 -27.88 -26.66
N ASP A 125 3.18 -27.60 -25.61
CA ASP A 125 4.40 -28.34 -25.29
C ASP A 125 4.11 -29.82 -25.03
N ALA A 126 3.02 -30.14 -24.33
CA ALA A 126 2.62 -31.53 -24.12
C ALA A 126 2.39 -32.31 -25.42
N MET A 127 1.97 -31.64 -26.51
CA MET A 127 1.73 -32.28 -27.81
C MET A 127 2.92 -32.19 -28.76
N ALA A 128 3.57 -31.03 -28.78
CA ALA A 128 4.46 -30.61 -29.85
C ALA A 128 5.88 -30.26 -29.37
N HIS A 129 6.29 -30.67 -28.17
CA HIS A 129 7.67 -30.46 -27.70
C HIS A 129 8.71 -31.14 -28.65
N PRO A 130 9.87 -30.52 -28.92
CA PRO A 130 10.88 -31.05 -29.86
C PRO A 130 11.28 -32.52 -29.63
N ALA A 131 11.47 -32.91 -28.37
CA ALA A 131 11.79 -34.31 -28.01
C ALA A 131 10.68 -35.32 -28.37
N ARG A 132 9.41 -34.89 -28.41
CA ARG A 132 8.29 -35.73 -28.86
C ARG A 132 8.21 -35.77 -30.39
N GLN A 133 8.49 -34.64 -31.05
CA GLN A 133 8.52 -34.56 -32.52
C GLN A 133 9.51 -35.55 -33.14
N GLN A 134 10.68 -35.74 -32.52
CA GLN A 134 11.71 -36.69 -32.99
C GLN A 134 11.21 -38.14 -33.03
N ARG A 135 10.19 -38.49 -32.23
CA ARG A 135 9.61 -39.85 -32.15
C ARG A 135 8.47 -40.06 -33.15
N VAL A 136 7.98 -39.01 -33.80
CA VAL A 136 6.94 -39.10 -34.83
C VAL A 136 7.58 -39.59 -36.13
N ALA A 137 7.12 -40.73 -36.64
CA ALA A 137 7.68 -41.34 -37.85
C ALA A 137 7.35 -40.55 -39.13
N GLN A 138 6.15 -39.95 -39.21
CA GLN A 138 5.68 -39.24 -40.40
C GLN A 138 6.31 -37.84 -40.52
N PRO A 139 7.11 -37.55 -41.58
CA PRO A 139 7.80 -36.27 -41.72
C PRO A 139 6.86 -35.06 -41.81
N ARG A 140 5.73 -35.21 -42.50
CA ARG A 140 4.72 -34.14 -42.66
C ARG A 140 4.07 -33.74 -41.33
N LEU A 141 3.73 -34.72 -40.51
CA LEU A 141 3.17 -34.48 -39.17
C LEU A 141 4.21 -33.83 -38.25
N ARG A 142 5.47 -34.25 -38.34
CA ARG A 142 6.58 -33.65 -37.58
C ARG A 142 6.75 -32.17 -37.90
N GLU A 143 6.73 -31.80 -39.17
CA GLU A 143 6.81 -30.40 -39.61
C GLU A 143 5.59 -29.57 -39.16
N ALA A 144 4.40 -30.14 -39.24
CA ALA A 144 3.18 -29.47 -38.77
C ALA A 144 3.21 -29.21 -37.25
N LEU A 145 3.69 -30.17 -36.45
CA LEU A 145 3.90 -29.99 -35.00
C LEU A 145 4.99 -28.96 -34.70
N ALA A 146 6.05 -28.90 -35.50
CA ALA A 146 7.08 -27.87 -35.37
C ALA A 146 6.52 -26.47 -35.61
N ARG A 147 5.67 -26.30 -36.64
CA ARG A 147 4.97 -25.02 -36.92
C ARG A 147 4.00 -24.64 -35.79
N LEU A 148 3.27 -25.61 -35.23
CA LEU A 148 2.40 -25.38 -34.07
C LEU A 148 3.20 -24.89 -32.85
N HIS A 149 4.32 -25.53 -32.54
CA HIS A 149 5.19 -25.16 -31.42
C HIS A 149 5.83 -23.77 -31.62
N ALA A 150 6.29 -23.48 -32.85
CA ALA A 150 6.98 -22.24 -33.21
C ALA A 150 6.03 -21.05 -33.49
N ALA A 151 4.71 -21.22 -33.39
CA ALA A 151 3.75 -20.17 -33.72
C ALA A 151 4.02 -18.88 -32.91
N GLY A 152 4.21 -17.78 -33.63
CA GLY A 152 4.55 -16.46 -33.09
C GLY A 152 3.35 -15.62 -32.64
N SER A 153 2.12 -15.98 -33.05
CA SER A 153 0.86 -15.35 -32.62
C SER A 153 -0.18 -16.39 -32.24
N TRP A 154 -1.19 -15.99 -31.46
CA TRP A 154 -2.25 -16.93 -31.03
C TRP A 154 -3.16 -17.34 -32.19
N THR A 155 -3.34 -16.47 -33.19
CA THR A 155 -4.06 -16.79 -34.43
C THR A 155 -3.31 -17.84 -35.25
N ALA A 156 -2.01 -17.64 -35.47
CA ALA A 156 -1.17 -18.61 -36.18
C ALA A 156 -1.12 -19.97 -35.46
N LEU A 157 -1.12 -19.97 -34.12
CA LEU A 157 -1.19 -21.18 -33.31
C LEU A 157 -2.51 -21.93 -33.53
N ALA A 158 -3.65 -21.22 -33.51
CA ALA A 158 -4.96 -21.83 -33.74
C ALA A 158 -5.10 -22.36 -35.18
N ASP A 159 -4.56 -21.65 -36.17
CA ASP A 159 -4.53 -22.11 -37.56
C ASP A 159 -3.65 -23.35 -37.71
N ALA A 160 -2.46 -23.36 -37.10
CA ALA A 160 -1.57 -24.52 -37.10
C ALA A 160 -2.20 -25.73 -36.38
N ALA A 161 -2.91 -25.51 -35.26
CA ALA A 161 -3.61 -26.57 -34.54
C ALA A 161 -4.75 -27.16 -35.39
N ARG A 162 -5.54 -26.33 -36.09
CA ARG A 162 -6.56 -26.78 -37.06
C ARG A 162 -5.94 -27.56 -38.21
N GLN A 163 -4.83 -27.09 -38.76
CA GLN A 163 -4.11 -27.79 -39.82
C GLN A 163 -3.67 -29.17 -39.36
N VAL A 164 -3.00 -29.28 -38.20
CA VAL A 164 -2.59 -30.58 -37.63
C VAL A 164 -3.80 -31.46 -37.39
N ARG A 165 -4.90 -30.93 -36.85
CA ARG A 165 -6.12 -31.70 -36.55
C ARG A 165 -6.74 -32.35 -37.79
N ASN A 166 -6.65 -31.67 -38.94
CA ASN A 166 -7.22 -32.11 -40.21
C ASN A 166 -6.30 -33.05 -41.01
N MET A 167 -5.07 -33.32 -40.55
CA MET A 167 -4.16 -34.23 -41.25
C MET A 167 -4.59 -35.70 -41.07
N PRO A 168 -4.58 -36.52 -42.13
CA PRO A 168 -4.82 -37.96 -42.01
C PRO A 168 -3.89 -38.66 -41.02
N GLU A 169 -2.61 -38.26 -40.99
CA GLU A 169 -1.58 -38.81 -40.12
C GLU A 169 -1.87 -38.58 -38.63
N THR A 170 -2.68 -37.57 -38.29
CA THR A 170 -3.08 -37.26 -36.91
C THR A 170 -4.10 -38.26 -36.39
N ALA A 171 -4.95 -38.82 -37.25
CA ALA A 171 -5.93 -39.84 -36.86
C ALA A 171 -5.26 -41.15 -36.38
N ALA A 172 -4.04 -41.43 -36.87
CA ALA A 172 -3.24 -42.58 -36.46
C ALA A 172 -2.60 -42.43 -35.05
N GLN A 173 -2.71 -41.25 -34.43
CA GLN A 173 -2.14 -40.95 -33.11
C GLN A 173 -3.25 -40.77 -32.07
N PRO A 174 -3.56 -41.75 -31.22
CA PRO A 174 -4.78 -41.76 -30.42
C PRO A 174 -4.92 -40.60 -29.41
N THR A 175 -3.81 -39.99 -28.98
CA THR A 175 -3.81 -38.91 -27.98
C THR A 175 -3.83 -37.51 -28.58
N LEU A 176 -3.50 -37.35 -29.88
CA LEU A 176 -3.37 -36.03 -30.52
C LEU A 176 -4.74 -35.39 -30.86
N PRO A 177 -5.69 -36.06 -31.53
CA PRO A 177 -7.02 -35.54 -31.81
C PRO A 177 -7.74 -34.95 -30.59
N PRO A 178 -7.90 -35.67 -29.45
CA PRO A 178 -8.60 -35.12 -28.30
C PRO A 178 -7.86 -33.96 -27.63
N SER A 179 -6.52 -33.95 -27.71
CA SER A 179 -5.71 -32.87 -27.13
C SER A 179 -5.78 -31.59 -27.99
N LEU A 180 -5.82 -31.72 -29.32
CA LEU A 180 -6.02 -30.62 -30.25
C LEU A 180 -7.44 -30.06 -30.15
N ASP A 181 -8.46 -30.92 -30.04
CA ASP A 181 -9.84 -30.49 -29.84
C ASP A 181 -9.98 -29.72 -28.52
N ARG A 182 -9.37 -30.20 -27.43
CA ARG A 182 -9.34 -29.49 -26.16
C ARG A 182 -8.66 -28.12 -26.27
N LEU A 183 -7.52 -28.05 -26.97
CA LEU A 183 -6.79 -26.80 -27.18
C LEU A 183 -7.63 -25.78 -27.98
N LEU A 184 -8.28 -26.23 -29.06
CA LEU A 184 -9.06 -25.38 -29.95
C LEU A 184 -10.36 -24.87 -29.29
N HIS A 185 -10.92 -25.63 -28.36
CA HIS A 185 -12.13 -25.25 -27.60
C HIS A 185 -11.81 -24.60 -26.24
N ASP A 186 -10.52 -24.43 -25.88
CA ASP A 186 -10.15 -23.78 -24.63
C ASP A 186 -10.46 -22.27 -24.71
N PRO A 187 -11.31 -21.73 -23.83
CA PRO A 187 -11.63 -20.30 -23.82
C PRO A 187 -10.41 -19.38 -23.67
N ALA A 188 -9.31 -19.88 -23.09
CA ALA A 188 -8.06 -19.13 -22.98
C ALA A 188 -7.45 -18.79 -24.34
N LEU A 189 -7.55 -19.69 -25.33
CA LEU A 189 -7.03 -19.43 -26.68
C LEU A 189 -7.81 -18.31 -27.36
N SER A 190 -9.15 -18.36 -27.31
CA SER A 190 -10.03 -17.32 -27.86
C SER A 190 -9.80 -15.96 -27.20
N ARG A 191 -9.62 -15.92 -25.87
CA ARG A 191 -9.27 -14.69 -25.14
C ARG A 191 -7.94 -14.11 -25.60
N LEU A 192 -6.92 -14.94 -25.81
CA LEU A 192 -5.61 -14.50 -26.27
C LEU A 192 -5.64 -13.98 -27.72
N GLN A 193 -6.38 -14.65 -28.62
CA GLN A 193 -6.59 -14.16 -29.99
C GLN A 193 -7.32 -12.82 -30.00
N ARG A 194 -8.37 -12.67 -29.18
CA ARG A 194 -9.10 -11.41 -29.03
C ARG A 194 -8.19 -10.31 -28.50
N LEU A 195 -7.31 -10.63 -27.55
CA LEU A 195 -6.33 -9.69 -27.02
C LEU A 195 -5.36 -9.21 -28.11
N ASP A 196 -4.83 -10.11 -28.95
CA ASP A 196 -3.97 -9.72 -30.09
C ASP A 196 -4.70 -8.82 -31.07
N ALA A 197 -5.95 -9.13 -31.43
CA ALA A 197 -6.75 -8.30 -32.33
C ALA A 197 -6.96 -6.87 -31.79
N LEU A 198 -7.15 -6.73 -30.48
CA LEU A 198 -7.34 -5.43 -29.84
C LEU A 198 -6.04 -4.59 -29.79
N GLN A 199 -4.85 -5.17 -29.94
CA GLN A 199 -3.58 -4.42 -29.88
C GLN A 199 -3.39 -3.43 -31.04
N ALA A 200 -4.07 -3.65 -32.17
CA ALA A 200 -4.00 -2.75 -33.32
C ALA A 200 -4.85 -1.47 -33.14
N ASP A 201 -5.76 -1.45 -32.15
CA ASP A 201 -6.62 -0.31 -31.87
C ASP A 201 -5.81 0.86 -31.27
N ALA A 202 -5.99 2.07 -31.80
CA ALA A 202 -5.23 3.25 -31.41
C ALA A 202 -5.47 3.67 -29.94
N LEU A 203 -6.68 3.50 -29.41
CA LEU A 203 -6.98 3.80 -28.01
C LEU A 203 -6.39 2.75 -27.08
N VAL A 204 -6.32 1.48 -27.52
CA VAL A 204 -5.61 0.42 -26.80
C VAL A 204 -4.10 0.67 -26.78
N GLN A 205 -3.50 1.12 -27.89
CA GLN A 205 -2.08 1.50 -27.93
C GLN A 205 -1.79 2.69 -27.01
N ARG A 206 -2.64 3.71 -27.02
CA ARG A 206 -2.52 4.85 -26.09
C ARG A 206 -2.65 4.41 -24.63
N TYR A 207 -3.59 3.52 -24.33
CA TYR A 207 -3.75 2.94 -23.00
C TYR A 207 -2.48 2.20 -22.55
N GLN A 208 -1.88 1.38 -23.41
CA GLN A 208 -0.62 0.68 -23.12
C GLN A 208 0.53 1.67 -22.88
N ALA A 209 0.66 2.70 -23.72
CA ALA A 209 1.70 3.73 -23.57
C ALA A 209 1.57 4.49 -22.23
N LEU A 210 0.34 4.76 -21.77
CA LEU A 210 0.09 5.35 -20.45
C LEU A 210 0.48 4.41 -19.32
N TRP A 211 0.23 3.10 -19.44
CA TRP A 211 0.69 2.11 -18.46
C TRP A 211 2.21 1.99 -18.43
N ASP A 212 2.88 2.11 -19.57
CA ASP A 212 4.34 2.09 -19.64
C ASP A 212 4.98 3.31 -18.97
N ARG A 213 4.25 4.43 -18.89
CA ARG A 213 4.66 5.63 -18.16
C ARG A 213 4.46 5.53 -16.64
N GLN A 214 3.66 4.59 -16.12
CA GLN A 214 3.34 4.47 -14.67
C GLN A 214 4.47 3.86 -13.81
N GLY A 215 5.71 3.97 -14.30
CA GLY A 215 6.89 3.44 -13.64
C GLY A 215 7.30 2.06 -14.15
N PRO A 216 8.33 1.47 -13.53
CA PRO A 216 8.90 0.22 -13.99
C PRO A 216 7.88 -0.92 -14.05
N ARG A 217 7.75 -1.60 -15.21
CA ARG A 217 6.92 -2.81 -15.33
C ARG A 217 7.34 -3.84 -14.28
N GLN A 218 6.39 -4.52 -13.66
CA GLN A 218 6.68 -5.55 -12.66
C GLN A 218 7.66 -6.60 -13.23
N GLY A 219 8.73 -6.87 -12.49
CA GLY A 219 9.79 -7.81 -12.91
C GLY A 219 10.84 -7.21 -13.87
N SER A 220 10.71 -5.94 -14.27
CA SER A 220 11.77 -5.25 -15.01
C SER A 220 13.01 -4.97 -14.13
N PRO A 221 14.20 -4.83 -14.72
CA PRO A 221 15.42 -4.47 -13.98
C PRO A 221 15.26 -3.18 -13.17
N SER A 222 14.55 -2.18 -13.70
CA SER A 222 14.26 -0.93 -13.00
C SER A 222 13.29 -1.11 -11.84
N ALA A 223 12.31 -2.03 -11.93
CA ALA A 223 11.41 -2.36 -10.81
C ALA A 223 12.18 -3.05 -9.68
N ILE A 224 13.08 -3.98 -10.04
CA ILE A 224 13.96 -4.67 -9.08
C ILE A 224 14.91 -3.68 -8.42
N ALA A 225 15.52 -2.78 -9.19
CA ALA A 225 16.42 -1.74 -8.66
C ALA A 225 15.68 -0.77 -7.72
N ALA A 226 14.50 -0.29 -8.11
CA ALA A 226 13.67 0.59 -7.28
C ALA A 226 13.24 -0.11 -5.98
N GLY A 227 12.82 -1.38 -6.07
CA GLY A 227 12.48 -2.19 -4.91
C GLY A 227 13.66 -2.43 -3.97
N SER A 228 14.84 -2.71 -4.52
CA SER A 228 16.09 -2.86 -3.76
C SER A 228 16.46 -1.57 -3.04
N ALA A 229 16.43 -0.43 -3.74
CA ALA A 229 16.72 0.88 -3.15
C ALA A 229 15.72 1.26 -2.04
N ALA A 230 14.43 0.97 -2.22
CA ALA A 230 13.43 1.18 -1.18
C ALA A 230 13.68 0.31 0.06
N LYS A 231 14.04 -0.96 -0.14
CA LYS A 231 14.42 -1.88 0.94
C LYS A 231 15.65 -1.40 1.69
N GLN A 232 16.70 -0.97 0.98
CA GLN A 232 17.92 -0.43 1.58
C GLN A 232 17.64 0.82 2.42
N ARG A 233 16.82 1.75 1.92
CA ARG A 233 16.39 2.93 2.70
C ARG A 233 15.63 2.54 3.96
N GLY A 234 14.70 1.58 3.88
CA GLY A 234 13.98 1.07 5.05
C GLY A 234 14.92 0.50 6.11
N ALA A 235 15.86 -0.35 5.69
CA ALA A 235 16.87 -0.94 6.59
C ALA A 235 17.80 0.12 7.22
N ALA A 236 18.17 1.16 6.47
CA ALA A 236 18.97 2.27 7.00
C ALA A 236 18.22 3.04 8.11
N VAL A 237 16.93 3.36 7.88
CA VAL A 237 16.09 4.04 8.88
C VAL A 237 15.89 3.17 10.12
N GLU A 238 15.68 1.85 9.95
CA GLU A 238 15.59 0.90 11.06
C GLU A 238 16.89 0.88 11.88
N ALA A 239 18.05 0.81 11.23
CA ALA A 239 19.35 0.83 11.91
C ALA A 239 19.57 2.14 12.69
N MET A 240 19.24 3.30 12.11
CA MET A 240 19.33 4.60 12.78
C MET A 240 18.37 4.69 13.97
N ALA A 241 17.14 4.17 13.83
CA ALA A 241 16.17 4.12 14.92
C ALA A 241 16.65 3.22 16.06
N ALA A 242 17.20 2.04 15.74
CA ALA A 242 17.79 1.13 16.73
C ALA A 242 18.96 1.79 17.46
N GLN A 243 19.83 2.53 16.76
CA GLN A 243 20.92 3.27 17.38
C GLN A 243 20.42 4.36 18.33
N ALA A 244 19.40 5.13 17.94
CA ALA A 244 18.81 6.15 18.80
C ALA A 244 18.17 5.54 20.06
N LEU A 245 17.47 4.42 19.91
CA LEU A 245 16.89 3.67 21.04
C LEU A 245 17.97 3.05 21.94
N GLN A 246 19.10 2.62 21.37
CA GLN A 246 20.21 2.08 22.16
C GLN A 246 20.86 3.15 23.03
N ALA A 247 21.05 4.36 22.50
CA ALA A 247 21.51 5.50 23.29
C ALA A 247 20.50 5.85 24.40
N LEU A 248 19.21 5.79 24.11
CA LEU A 248 18.15 6.01 25.10
C LEU A 248 18.16 4.93 26.20
N ALA A 249 18.30 3.66 25.83
CA ALA A 249 18.41 2.55 26.78
C ALA A 249 19.58 2.75 27.74
N GLN A 250 20.77 3.08 27.21
CA GLN A 250 21.95 3.37 28.01
C GLN A 250 21.71 4.55 28.97
N ARG A 251 21.02 5.59 28.51
CA ARG A 251 20.70 6.75 29.35
C ARG A 251 19.70 6.41 30.46
N LEU A 252 18.69 5.60 30.14
CA LEU A 252 17.71 5.10 31.12
C LEU A 252 18.35 4.19 32.16
N ASP A 253 19.31 3.36 31.75
CA ASP A 253 20.09 2.50 32.66
C ASP A 253 20.97 3.34 33.60
N GLN A 254 21.61 4.41 33.08
CA GLN A 254 22.43 5.33 33.88
C GLN A 254 21.60 6.17 34.86
N ALA A 255 20.41 6.60 34.46
CA ALA A 255 19.53 7.43 35.28
C ALA A 255 18.68 6.64 36.29
N GLY A 256 18.73 5.29 36.26
CA GLY A 256 17.79 4.45 36.99
C GLY A 256 18.12 4.24 38.47
N ASP A 257 17.27 4.79 39.36
CA ASP A 257 17.25 4.54 40.82
C ASP A 257 16.87 3.10 41.23
N ASN A 258 16.53 2.21 40.28
CA ASN A 258 15.94 0.90 40.56
C ASN A 258 16.70 -0.30 39.94
N GLY A 259 17.88 -0.09 39.35
CA GLY A 259 18.76 -1.15 38.82
C GLY A 259 18.15 -2.04 37.71
N ARG A 260 17.09 -1.58 37.03
CA ARG A 260 16.44 -2.35 35.95
C ARG A 260 17.12 -2.09 34.62
N ALA A 261 17.58 -3.15 33.97
CA ALA A 261 18.20 -3.04 32.65
C ALA A 261 17.16 -2.78 31.55
N HIS A 262 17.56 -1.98 30.56
CA HIS A 262 16.83 -1.78 29.32
C HIS A 262 17.49 -2.58 28.19
N ARG A 263 16.70 -2.93 27.18
CA ARG A 263 17.16 -3.69 26.01
C ARG A 263 16.49 -3.19 24.76
N VAL A 264 17.24 -3.10 23.67
CA VAL A 264 16.71 -2.79 22.34
C VAL A 264 16.73 -4.07 21.51
N VAL A 265 15.61 -4.35 20.83
CA VAL A 265 15.49 -5.48 19.91
C VAL A 265 14.93 -5.00 18.57
N THR A 266 15.26 -5.70 17.49
CA THR A 266 14.73 -5.41 16.15
C THR A 266 13.91 -6.57 15.57
N SER A 267 12.97 -6.26 14.68
CA SER A 267 12.03 -7.23 14.09
C SER A 267 11.33 -8.07 15.17
N LEU A 268 10.65 -7.41 16.13
CA LEU A 268 9.88 -8.05 17.19
C LEU A 268 8.64 -8.72 16.59
N ARG A 269 8.60 -10.06 16.50
CA ARG A 269 7.50 -10.82 15.85
C ARG A 269 6.50 -11.37 16.86
N VAL A 270 5.20 -11.13 16.63
CA VAL A 270 4.11 -11.67 17.46
C VAL A 270 4.09 -13.20 17.39
N PRO A 271 4.04 -13.91 18.53
CA PRO A 271 3.92 -15.36 18.53
C PRO A 271 2.54 -15.84 18.04
N ALA A 272 2.50 -17.06 17.51
CA ALA A 272 1.27 -17.69 17.02
C ALA A 272 0.13 -17.70 18.05
N ALA A 273 0.47 -17.84 19.34
CA ALA A 273 -0.47 -17.82 20.46
C ALA A 273 -1.26 -16.51 20.59
N LEU A 274 -0.73 -15.39 20.07
CA LEU A 274 -1.38 -14.08 20.04
C LEU A 274 -1.87 -13.70 18.63
N SER A 275 -1.32 -14.31 17.57
CA SER A 275 -1.66 -13.95 16.19
C SER A 275 -2.81 -14.76 15.59
N ALA A 276 -3.42 -15.68 16.35
CA ALA A 276 -4.61 -16.40 15.91
C ALA A 276 -5.75 -15.41 15.64
N GLY A 277 -6.20 -15.31 14.39
CA GLY A 277 -7.24 -14.34 14.00
C GLY A 277 -6.74 -12.90 13.79
N ALA A 278 -5.42 -12.68 13.65
CA ALA A 278 -4.83 -11.34 13.46
C ALA A 278 -5.40 -10.53 12.28
N GLY A 279 -6.06 -11.16 11.31
CA GLY A 279 -6.70 -10.47 10.18
C GLY A 279 -5.72 -9.53 9.46
N ARG A 280 -6.03 -8.23 9.43
CA ARG A 280 -5.16 -7.17 8.87
C ARG A 280 -4.38 -6.40 9.95
N ALA A 281 -4.16 -6.97 11.13
CA ALA A 281 -3.34 -6.40 12.19
C ALA A 281 -1.85 -6.46 11.83
N LYS A 282 -1.07 -5.61 12.48
CA LYS A 282 0.39 -5.67 12.42
C LYS A 282 0.91 -6.72 13.40
N THR A 283 1.81 -7.57 12.95
CA THR A 283 2.34 -8.73 13.70
C THR A 283 3.87 -8.72 13.82
N GLU A 284 4.50 -7.60 13.47
CA GLU A 284 5.94 -7.39 13.53
C GLU A 284 6.20 -5.91 13.76
N TRP A 285 7.12 -5.57 14.66
CA TRP A 285 7.60 -4.20 14.89
C TRP A 285 9.09 -4.08 14.59
N ASP A 286 9.49 -2.98 13.95
CA ASP A 286 10.85 -2.83 13.42
C ASP A 286 11.87 -2.70 14.55
N VAL A 287 11.59 -1.87 15.56
CA VAL A 287 12.44 -1.71 16.76
C VAL A 287 11.58 -1.61 18.01
N ALA A 288 11.99 -2.25 19.10
CA ALA A 288 11.35 -2.13 20.41
C ALA A 288 12.37 -1.84 21.51
N LEU A 289 12.01 -0.88 22.39
CA LEU A 289 12.69 -0.66 23.66
C LEU A 289 11.96 -1.43 24.75
N LEU A 290 12.69 -2.30 25.44
CA LEU A 290 12.21 -3.15 26.50
C LEU A 290 12.85 -2.75 27.82
N ARG A 291 12.11 -2.95 28.92
CA ARG A 291 12.63 -2.82 30.29
C ARG A 291 12.45 -4.13 31.03
N GLN A 292 13.45 -4.53 31.80
CA GLN A 292 13.35 -5.70 32.65
C GLN A 292 12.24 -5.50 33.71
N GLY A 293 11.28 -6.42 33.74
CA GLY A 293 10.22 -6.44 34.75
C GLY A 293 10.75 -6.85 36.12
N GLN A 294 10.01 -6.56 37.20
CA GLN A 294 10.35 -7.06 38.53
C GLN A 294 10.39 -8.60 38.53
N ALA A 295 11.48 -9.15 39.06
CA ALA A 295 11.72 -10.58 39.11
C ALA A 295 10.73 -11.27 40.04
N ALA A 296 9.67 -11.84 39.46
CA ALA A 296 8.91 -12.91 40.08
C ALA A 296 9.20 -14.19 39.28
N GLY A 297 10.25 -14.92 39.66
CA GLY A 297 10.64 -16.20 39.04
C GLY A 297 12.06 -16.25 38.46
N THR A 298 12.43 -17.41 37.91
CA THR A 298 13.79 -17.78 37.48
C THR A 298 14.23 -17.19 36.14
N GLU A 299 13.31 -16.74 35.30
CA GLU A 299 13.63 -16.05 34.03
C GLU A 299 13.21 -14.57 34.03
N PRO A 300 14.02 -13.66 33.47
CA PRO A 300 13.67 -12.25 33.37
C PRO A 300 12.55 -12.04 32.34
N GLY A 301 11.39 -11.55 32.80
CA GLY A 301 10.33 -11.07 31.93
C GLY A 301 10.56 -9.61 31.54
N TRP A 302 10.18 -9.25 30.31
CA TRP A 302 10.37 -7.89 29.77
C TRP A 302 9.04 -7.15 29.57
N ASP A 303 9.08 -5.84 29.79
CA ASP A 303 8.01 -4.89 29.49
C ASP A 303 8.34 -4.12 28.22
N ILE A 304 7.31 -3.82 27.42
CA ILE A 304 7.42 -2.85 26.31
C ILE A 304 7.41 -1.44 26.90
N CYS A 305 8.40 -0.64 26.53
CA CYS A 305 8.44 0.79 26.83
C CYS A 305 8.12 1.64 25.60
N LEU A 306 8.63 1.25 24.42
CA LEU A 306 8.45 2.01 23.19
C LEU A 306 8.54 1.06 21.98
N LEU A 307 7.66 1.25 21.01
CA LEU A 307 7.64 0.57 19.72
C LEU A 307 7.92 1.57 18.62
N VAL A 308 8.77 1.22 17.67
CA VAL A 308 9.17 2.10 16.57
C VAL A 308 8.99 1.41 15.24
N GLU A 309 8.47 2.18 14.30
CA GLU A 309 8.24 1.79 12.92
C GLU A 309 9.06 2.64 11.96
N ALA A 310 9.96 2.00 11.22
CA ALA A 310 10.79 2.62 10.22
C ALA A 310 10.01 2.79 8.91
N LYS A 311 9.96 4.01 8.40
CA LYS A 311 9.28 4.35 7.14
C LYS A 311 10.25 5.00 6.18
N ALA A 312 10.30 4.46 4.97
CA ALA A 312 11.11 5.00 3.88
C ALA A 312 10.62 6.37 3.36
N SER A 313 9.38 6.74 3.66
CA SER A 313 8.79 8.05 3.38
C SER A 313 7.69 8.36 4.38
N ALA A 314 7.36 9.63 4.53
CA ALA A 314 6.33 10.05 5.46
C ALA A 314 4.91 9.66 5.03
N ASP A 315 4.65 9.52 3.73
CA ASP A 315 3.35 9.09 3.21
C ASP A 315 3.06 7.61 3.47
N ALA A 316 4.09 6.77 3.54
CA ALA A 316 3.95 5.33 3.82
C ALA A 316 3.33 5.06 5.21
N ALA A 317 3.48 5.99 6.16
CA ALA A 317 2.96 5.85 7.51
C ALA A 317 1.42 5.93 7.57
N ILE A 318 0.78 6.68 6.66
CA ILE A 318 -0.68 6.91 6.67
C ILE A 318 -1.45 5.60 6.49
N THR A 319 -1.02 4.77 5.54
CA THR A 319 -1.66 3.48 5.29
C THR A 319 -1.39 2.43 6.38
N ASP A 320 -0.39 2.66 7.23
CA ASP A 320 0.05 1.71 8.24
C ASP A 320 -0.69 1.88 9.57
N LEU A 321 -1.08 3.10 9.94
CA LEU A 321 -1.71 3.38 11.24
C LEU A 321 -2.91 2.48 11.57
N PRO A 322 -3.89 2.24 10.66
CA PRO A 322 -5.00 1.34 10.97
C PRO A 322 -4.55 -0.11 11.25
N ARG A 323 -3.46 -0.57 10.62
CA ARG A 323 -2.89 -1.90 10.88
C ARG A 323 -2.15 -1.93 12.20
N LEU A 324 -1.42 -0.84 12.51
CA LEU A 324 -0.71 -0.66 13.76
C LEU A 324 -1.67 -0.66 14.96
N LEU A 325 -2.74 0.16 14.92
CA LEU A 325 -3.74 0.21 16.00
C LEU A 325 -4.43 -1.14 16.21
N ARG A 326 -4.71 -1.88 15.13
CA ARG A 326 -5.18 -3.28 15.23
C ARG A 326 -4.14 -4.21 15.86
N GLY A 327 -2.86 -4.01 15.57
CA GLY A 327 -1.76 -4.76 16.19
C GLY A 327 -1.65 -4.49 17.69
N LEU A 328 -1.75 -3.23 18.13
CA LEU A 328 -1.77 -2.89 19.55
C LEU A 328 -2.98 -3.50 20.26
N ARG A 329 -4.17 -3.42 19.66
CA ARG A 329 -5.39 -4.09 20.18
C ARG A 329 -5.23 -5.60 20.30
N LEU A 330 -4.52 -6.22 19.35
CA LEU A 330 -4.22 -7.65 19.40
C LEU A 330 -3.29 -7.98 20.57
N LEU A 331 -2.23 -7.20 20.77
CA LEU A 331 -1.32 -7.36 21.92
C LEU A 331 -2.04 -7.14 23.25
N ALA A 332 -2.95 -6.16 23.33
CA ALA A 332 -3.73 -5.85 24.52
C ALA A 332 -4.66 -7.00 24.98
N GLN A 333 -4.92 -7.99 24.12
CA GLN A 333 -5.70 -9.19 24.48
C GLN A 333 -4.87 -10.27 25.21
N ALA A 334 -3.57 -10.05 25.42
CA ALA A 334 -2.71 -10.98 26.13
C ALA A 334 -3.20 -11.24 27.57
N ASP A 335 -3.06 -12.48 28.03
CA ASP A 335 -3.34 -12.88 29.41
C ASP A 335 -2.29 -12.24 30.34
N PRO A 336 -2.68 -11.36 31.29
CA PRO A 336 -1.74 -10.68 32.18
C PRO A 336 -0.81 -11.60 32.98
N GLY A 337 -1.27 -12.84 33.27
CA GLY A 337 -0.53 -13.83 34.04
C GLY A 337 0.48 -14.65 33.23
N ARG A 338 0.49 -14.52 31.90
CA ARG A 338 1.36 -15.31 31.01
C ARG A 338 2.60 -14.54 30.56
N ARG A 339 3.57 -15.30 30.08
CA ARG A 339 4.73 -14.79 29.33
C ARG A 339 4.66 -15.33 27.91
N TYR A 340 5.05 -14.49 26.96
CA TYR A 340 4.97 -14.79 25.54
C TYR A 340 6.36 -14.67 24.93
N ALA A 341 6.79 -15.71 24.21
CA ALA A 341 8.08 -15.75 23.55
C ALA A 341 8.00 -15.05 22.19
N PHE A 342 8.61 -13.87 22.08
CA PHE A 342 8.69 -13.11 20.84
C PHE A 342 10.04 -13.36 20.16
N ARG A 343 10.01 -13.63 18.86
CA ARG A 343 11.24 -13.78 18.06
C ARG A 343 11.72 -12.40 17.61
N THR A 344 13.01 -12.15 17.74
CA THR A 344 13.69 -10.94 17.26
C THR A 344 14.86 -11.35 16.35
N VAL A 345 15.56 -10.38 15.75
CA VAL A 345 16.81 -10.67 15.03
C VAL A 345 17.92 -11.13 15.97
N GLN A 346 17.97 -10.59 17.19
CA GLN A 346 19.03 -10.86 18.16
C GLN A 346 18.80 -12.18 18.91
N GLU A 347 17.57 -12.42 19.37
CA GLU A 347 17.25 -13.54 20.26
C GLU A 347 15.73 -13.79 20.37
N THR A 348 15.33 -14.67 21.29
CA THR A 348 13.94 -14.76 21.74
C THR A 348 13.79 -14.04 23.08
N VAL A 349 12.84 -13.12 23.16
CA VAL A 349 12.55 -12.38 24.40
C VAL A 349 11.18 -12.76 24.97
N ASN A 350 11.13 -12.96 26.29
CA ASN A 350 9.90 -13.30 27.00
C ASN A 350 9.19 -12.03 27.49
N LEU A 351 8.17 -11.58 26.75
CA LEU A 351 7.36 -10.41 27.13
C LEU A 351 6.29 -10.78 28.15
N ARG A 352 6.10 -9.94 29.16
CA ARG A 352 5.06 -10.14 30.18
C ARG A 352 3.70 -9.79 29.59
N GLY A 353 2.73 -10.70 29.71
CA GLY A 353 1.36 -10.48 29.29
C GLY A 353 0.74 -9.24 29.95
N ALA A 354 1.08 -8.95 31.21
CA ALA A 354 0.64 -7.72 31.88
C ALA A 354 1.12 -6.44 31.18
N SER A 355 2.33 -6.43 30.62
CA SER A 355 2.83 -5.28 29.84
C SER A 355 2.14 -5.17 28.48
N LEU A 356 1.85 -6.29 27.84
CA LEU A 356 1.12 -6.32 26.57
C LEU A 356 -0.33 -5.85 26.77
N HIS A 357 -0.99 -6.31 27.82
CA HIS A 357 -2.35 -5.94 28.21
C HIS A 357 -2.48 -4.45 28.56
N ALA A 358 -1.42 -3.85 29.09
CA ALA A 358 -1.35 -2.43 29.43
C ALA A 358 -1.10 -1.51 28.23
N LEU A 359 -0.83 -2.04 27.04
CA LEU A 359 -0.73 -1.21 25.83
C LEU A 359 -2.10 -0.59 25.56
N GLU A 360 -2.18 0.73 25.69
CA GLU A 360 -3.42 1.45 25.41
C GLU A 360 -3.84 1.23 23.96
N ALA A 361 -5.03 0.65 23.79
CA ALA A 361 -5.66 0.41 22.49
C ALA A 361 -6.46 1.64 21.97
N GLY A 362 -6.27 2.79 22.63
CA GLY A 362 -6.91 4.07 22.35
C GLY A 362 -6.37 4.78 21.11
N GLU A 363 -6.82 6.01 20.89
CA GLU A 363 -6.36 6.83 19.75
C GLU A 363 -5.03 7.54 20.04
N ASP A 364 -4.73 7.85 21.30
CA ASP A 364 -3.42 8.41 21.65
C ASP A 364 -2.44 7.29 21.97
N VAL A 365 -1.39 7.19 21.18
CA VAL A 365 -0.32 6.18 21.32
C VAL A 365 1.05 6.84 21.35
N SER A 366 1.12 8.17 21.54
CA SER A 366 2.37 8.95 21.43
C SER A 366 3.45 8.54 22.41
N ASP A 367 3.04 7.99 23.55
CA ASP A 367 3.93 7.59 24.63
C ASP A 367 4.49 6.17 24.45
N THR A 368 3.91 5.41 23.52
CA THR A 368 4.22 3.98 23.30
C THR A 368 4.69 3.68 21.89
N VAL A 369 4.38 4.54 20.90
CA VAL A 369 4.67 4.31 19.48
C VAL A 369 5.29 5.54 18.82
N LEU A 370 6.33 5.31 18.02
CA LEU A 370 6.87 6.31 17.08
C LEU A 370 6.95 5.76 15.65
N TYR A 371 6.79 6.66 14.69
CA TYR A 371 7.23 6.43 13.32
C TYR A 371 8.58 7.13 13.11
N CYS A 372 9.59 6.39 12.69
CA CYS A 372 10.89 6.95 12.31
C CYS A 372 10.97 7.10 10.79
N CYS A 373 11.36 8.28 10.32
CA CYS A 373 11.62 8.54 8.91
C CYS A 373 12.80 9.49 8.78
N ASP A 374 13.70 9.21 7.84
CA ASP A 374 14.88 10.07 7.56
C ASP A 374 14.72 10.90 6.27
N ALA A 375 13.58 10.77 5.58
CA ALA A 375 13.29 11.59 4.40
C ALA A 375 13.03 13.06 4.82
N PRO A 376 13.39 14.06 4.00
CA PRO A 376 13.05 15.44 4.31
C PRO A 376 11.53 15.63 4.44
N ALA A 377 11.10 16.50 5.35
CA ALA A 377 9.70 16.88 5.45
C ALA A 377 9.27 17.69 4.21
N ASP A 378 8.11 17.38 3.65
CA ASP A 378 7.55 18.13 2.52
C ASP A 378 7.32 19.60 2.93
N THR A 379 7.77 20.53 2.08
CA THR A 379 7.53 21.97 2.26
C THR A 379 6.97 22.55 0.95
N PRO A 380 5.69 22.95 0.88
CA PRO A 380 4.65 22.78 1.92
C PRO A 380 4.22 21.30 2.10
N PRO A 381 3.61 20.95 3.25
CA PRO A 381 3.19 19.58 3.52
C PRO A 381 2.08 19.12 2.55
N ARG A 382 2.14 17.87 2.10
CA ARG A 382 1.07 17.25 1.29
C ARG A 382 -0.12 16.89 2.17
N LEU A 383 -1.26 17.55 1.94
CA LEU A 383 -2.45 17.39 2.79
C LEU A 383 -3.51 16.45 2.20
N LEU A 384 -3.50 16.28 0.87
CA LEU A 384 -4.33 15.31 0.18
C LEU A 384 -3.50 14.07 -0.11
N GLY A 385 -3.74 12.98 0.63
CA GLY A 385 -3.02 11.73 0.45
C GLY A 385 -3.27 11.11 -0.93
N ALA A 386 -2.30 10.35 -1.46
CA ALA A 386 -2.40 9.73 -2.77
C ALA A 386 -3.63 8.81 -2.92
N ALA A 387 -3.97 8.06 -1.86
CA ALA A 387 -5.16 7.20 -1.84
C ALA A 387 -6.47 8.02 -1.93
N SER A 388 -6.59 9.09 -1.13
CA SER A 388 -7.73 10.00 -1.17
C SER A 388 -7.86 10.69 -2.52
N ARG A 389 -6.74 11.17 -3.08
CA ARG A 389 -6.66 11.74 -4.44
C ARG A 389 -7.17 10.74 -5.47
N MET A 390 -6.65 9.51 -5.46
CA MET A 390 -7.05 8.48 -6.42
C MET A 390 -8.51 8.06 -6.27
N GLN A 391 -9.06 8.04 -5.04
CA GLN A 391 -10.48 7.76 -4.82
C GLN A 391 -11.38 8.89 -5.36
N LEU A 392 -10.98 10.15 -5.17
CA LEU A 392 -11.70 11.31 -5.74
C LEU A 392 -11.67 11.30 -7.27
N LEU A 393 -10.50 11.02 -7.86
CA LEU A 393 -10.33 10.95 -9.31
C LEU A 393 -11.06 9.74 -9.92
N SER A 394 -11.09 8.60 -9.23
CA SER A 394 -11.73 7.37 -9.72
C SER A 394 -13.24 7.32 -9.54
N ALA A 395 -13.85 8.32 -8.90
CA ALA A 395 -15.30 8.40 -8.77
C ALA A 395 -15.96 8.46 -10.16
N PRO A 396 -17.11 7.79 -10.39
CA PRO A 396 -17.77 7.77 -11.70
C PRO A 396 -18.00 9.16 -12.30
N ALA A 397 -18.52 10.10 -11.52
CA ALA A 397 -18.73 11.48 -11.95
C ALA A 397 -17.44 12.24 -12.29
N SER A 398 -16.31 11.92 -11.64
CA SER A 398 -14.99 12.47 -11.98
C SER A 398 -14.48 11.90 -13.30
N LEU A 399 -14.69 10.60 -13.55
CA LEU A 399 -14.32 9.95 -14.81
C LEU A 399 -15.18 10.46 -15.98
N ASP A 400 -16.48 10.67 -15.76
CA ASP A 400 -17.39 11.27 -16.74
C ASP A 400 -16.96 12.71 -17.08
N HIS A 401 -16.68 13.53 -16.07
CA HIS A 401 -16.17 14.90 -16.24
C HIS A 401 -14.85 14.91 -17.04
N ALA A 402 -13.90 14.03 -16.68
CA ALA A 402 -12.64 13.90 -17.39
C ALA A 402 -12.80 13.40 -18.84
N GLY A 403 -13.78 12.52 -19.09
CA GLY A 403 -14.12 12.05 -20.42
C GLY A 403 -14.65 13.16 -21.34
N ILE A 404 -15.45 14.09 -20.79
CA ILE A 404 -15.91 15.28 -21.52
C ILE A 404 -14.73 16.21 -21.82
N LEU A 405 -13.85 16.45 -20.85
CA LEU A 405 -12.62 17.26 -21.04
C LEU A 405 -11.69 16.65 -22.11
N ALA A 406 -11.56 15.32 -22.13
CA ALA A 406 -10.74 14.62 -23.13
C ALA A 406 -11.24 14.80 -24.57
N GLN A 407 -12.52 15.18 -24.74
CA GLN A 407 -13.14 15.48 -26.03
C GLN A 407 -13.04 16.98 -26.40
N GLY A 408 -12.31 17.77 -25.61
CA GLY A 408 -12.17 19.22 -25.81
C GLY A 408 -13.41 20.03 -25.45
N ARG A 409 -14.36 19.44 -24.72
CA ARG A 409 -15.60 20.10 -24.28
C ARG A 409 -15.48 20.58 -22.84
N ASP A 410 -16.18 21.67 -22.52
CA ASP A 410 -16.33 22.11 -21.13
C ASP A 410 -17.37 21.23 -20.43
N ALA A 411 -16.95 20.57 -19.34
CA ALA A 411 -17.80 19.67 -18.58
C ALA A 411 -18.65 20.40 -17.51
N GLY A 412 -18.30 21.65 -17.18
CA GLY A 412 -18.91 22.42 -16.10
C GLY A 412 -18.74 21.79 -14.71
N ASP A 413 -18.57 22.62 -13.68
CA ASP A 413 -18.36 22.11 -12.30
C ASP A 413 -19.60 21.41 -11.72
N ALA A 414 -20.78 21.64 -12.30
CA ALA A 414 -22.04 21.04 -11.86
C ALA A 414 -22.03 19.50 -11.95
N SER A 415 -21.27 18.91 -12.88
CA SER A 415 -21.18 17.45 -13.02
C SER A 415 -20.50 16.78 -11.82
N LEU A 416 -19.71 17.53 -11.04
CA LEU A 416 -18.95 17.04 -9.88
C LEU A 416 -19.73 17.11 -8.57
N VAL A 417 -20.96 17.63 -8.59
CA VAL A 417 -21.85 17.71 -7.43
C VAL A 417 -22.12 16.33 -6.81
N ALA A 418 -22.26 15.29 -7.63
CA ALA A 418 -22.48 13.92 -7.15
C ALA A 418 -21.29 13.39 -6.30
N VAL A 419 -20.06 13.82 -6.60
CA VAL A 419 -18.88 13.44 -5.79
C VAL A 419 -18.96 14.06 -4.40
N TRP A 420 -19.41 15.32 -4.30
CA TRP A 420 -19.63 15.97 -3.02
C TRP A 420 -20.71 15.26 -2.19
N GLU A 421 -21.84 14.93 -2.80
CA GLU A 421 -22.96 14.30 -2.09
C GLU A 421 -22.60 12.90 -1.58
N THR A 422 -21.89 12.11 -2.39
CA THR A 422 -21.40 10.79 -1.98
C THR A 422 -20.29 10.88 -0.92
N LEU A 423 -19.39 11.87 -1.00
CA LEU A 423 -18.36 12.12 0.03
C LEU A 423 -18.97 12.30 1.43
N LEU A 424 -20.11 12.99 1.52
CA LEU A 424 -20.75 13.29 2.81
C LEU A 424 -21.65 12.18 3.35
N SER A 425 -22.15 11.29 2.48
CA SER A 425 -23.23 10.36 2.84
C SER A 425 -22.84 8.89 2.74
N ALA A 426 -21.95 8.51 1.82
CA ALA A 426 -21.67 7.11 1.54
C ALA A 426 -20.53 6.56 2.42
N PRO A 427 -20.70 5.40 3.08
CA PRO A 427 -19.70 4.83 4.00
C PRO A 427 -18.31 4.61 3.37
N GLY A 428 -18.26 4.32 2.07
CA GLY A 428 -17.00 4.13 1.33
C GLY A 428 -16.10 5.36 1.28
N TRP A 429 -16.63 6.56 1.56
CA TRP A 429 -15.89 7.82 1.58
C TRP A 429 -15.37 8.22 2.96
N HIS A 430 -15.67 7.44 4.00
CA HIS A 430 -15.28 7.76 5.37
C HIS A 430 -13.77 8.02 5.51
N ALA A 431 -12.93 7.20 4.87
CA ALA A 431 -11.47 7.39 4.90
C ALA A 431 -11.00 8.70 4.24
N VAL A 432 -11.68 9.16 3.18
CA VAL A 432 -11.39 10.43 2.52
C VAL A 432 -11.84 11.60 3.38
N LEU A 433 -13.06 11.51 3.94
CA LEU A 433 -13.64 12.53 4.81
C LEU A 433 -12.82 12.73 6.10
N HIS A 434 -12.28 11.64 6.65
CA HIS A 434 -11.45 11.64 7.87
C HIS A 434 -9.93 11.64 7.60
N GLN A 435 -9.50 11.95 6.37
CA GLN A 435 -8.09 11.86 6.00
C GLN A 435 -7.20 12.81 6.82
N TYR A 436 -7.68 14.02 7.11
CA TYR A 436 -6.86 15.07 7.73
C TYR A 436 -6.57 14.78 9.21
N PRO A 437 -7.56 14.43 10.06
CA PRO A 437 -7.27 13.97 11.42
C PRO A 437 -6.31 12.77 11.47
N MET A 438 -6.52 11.78 10.59
CA MET A 438 -5.63 10.61 10.49
C MET A 438 -4.20 11.04 10.11
N LEU A 439 -4.06 11.95 9.15
CA LEU A 439 -2.76 12.48 8.74
C LEU A 439 -2.09 13.24 9.88
N CYS A 440 -2.81 14.10 10.61
CA CYS A 440 -2.31 14.80 11.78
C CYS A 440 -1.80 13.83 12.86
N GLN A 441 -2.56 12.78 13.15
CA GLN A 441 -2.17 11.76 14.14
C GLN A 441 -0.88 11.06 13.71
N VAL A 442 -0.80 10.58 12.47
CA VAL A 442 0.41 9.92 11.95
C VAL A 442 1.62 10.85 11.99
N ARG A 443 1.45 12.08 11.49
CA ARG A 443 2.53 13.07 11.42
C ARG A 443 2.96 13.57 12.80
N ALA A 444 2.07 13.53 13.80
CA ALA A 444 2.42 13.80 15.19
C ALA A 444 3.29 12.67 15.80
N LEU A 445 3.09 11.41 15.40
CA LEU A 445 3.91 10.28 15.84
C LEU A 445 5.28 10.20 15.14
N MET A 446 5.46 10.95 14.06
CA MET A 446 6.68 10.90 13.24
C MET A 446 7.83 11.74 13.79
N VAL A 447 9.03 11.14 13.83
CA VAL A 447 10.30 11.78 14.20
C VAL A 447 11.41 11.37 13.23
N ARG A 448 12.49 12.16 13.14
CA ARG A 448 13.74 11.69 12.53
C ARG A 448 14.56 10.93 13.57
N PRO A 449 15.21 9.82 13.22
CA PRO A 449 16.12 9.13 14.14
C PRO A 449 17.21 10.06 14.69
N ALA A 450 17.72 10.98 13.87
CA ALA A 450 18.72 11.97 14.28
C ALA A 450 18.19 12.95 15.35
N ASP A 451 16.94 13.41 15.22
CA ASP A 451 16.31 14.31 16.20
C ASP A 451 16.04 13.57 17.52
N LEU A 452 15.67 12.29 17.45
CA LEU A 452 15.49 11.45 18.63
C LEU A 452 16.82 11.28 19.38
N LEU A 453 17.91 10.98 18.66
CA LEU A 453 19.25 10.87 19.24
C LEU A 453 19.72 12.21 19.85
N ALA A 454 19.43 13.34 19.21
CA ALA A 454 19.74 14.66 19.73
C ALA A 454 18.98 14.95 21.04
N ALA A 455 17.68 14.62 21.11
CA ALA A 455 16.88 14.79 22.33
C ALA A 455 17.40 13.93 23.49
N VAL A 456 17.80 12.68 23.22
CA VAL A 456 18.42 11.80 24.23
C VAL A 456 19.69 12.41 24.80
N ARG A 457 20.52 13.04 23.97
CA ARG A 457 21.79 13.68 24.36
C ARG A 457 21.61 15.01 25.07
N ALA A 458 20.51 15.71 24.80
CA ALA A 458 20.24 17.04 25.34
C ALA A 458 19.69 17.02 26.78
N ILE A 459 19.16 15.88 27.25
CA ILE A 459 18.59 15.78 28.60
C ILE A 459 19.72 15.45 29.61
N PRO A 460 19.96 16.33 30.59
CA PRO A 460 21.08 16.25 31.53
C PRO A 460 20.97 15.13 32.55
#